data_AF-A0AAZ1WX60-F1
#
_entry.id   AF-A0AAZ1WX60-F1
#
_cell.length_a   1.000
_cell.length_b   1.000
_cell.length_c   1.000
_cell.angle_alpha   90.00
_cell.angle_beta   90.00
_cell.angle_gamma   90.00
#
_symmetry.space_group_name_H-M   'P 1'
#
loop_
_entity.id
_entity.type
_entity.pdbx_description
1 polymer ?
#
loop_
_entity_poly.entity_id
_entity_poly.type
_entity_poly.pdbx_seq_one_letter_code
_entity_poly.pdbx_strand_id
1 'polypeptide(L)'
;MDPQTILCDMCIENRKAAKKTCMKCEISMCVQHLQAHLTTPVLLQTHPLTEPMDLCGNTKCSQHGKLLEYYCLDDMTCVCVSCAIEDQHRLHNMKTFSTAHKELLEKLKAEQLILQEKTDDENVSLEKWEKSEREKLGGCSVRLIEAVTNLRDITLTSVQSSVSARMVSLKTSKSSMEAAQKEKDTFRFLQMYSQVHQDVEKAKTVDLRKGLEPGSHRDKLVEEIRQNGEKMVKQAFQFWGSLLTLVDPEHHQELVPTGSDLIFEPQSLGPGMSLSTDNRRVFHSQWMKFCSSHLFLIKNTIPISDFKRWVISISKDCDWTIGLCDDTYAASMKDGYIYGLRCQGNQLFSLTTESSLVMIQSEHSMLFGKAKIETPQQHYKPVVSQQVINTPGGNVGPQMTRPQIVEVVWSFPDSLSFFSRIGQHQRINLLTVTISSTSSGLKPFVCLQ
;
A
#
# COMPACT_ATOMS: atom_id res chain seq x y z
N MET A 1 6.68 17.06 -39.56
CA MET A 1 5.67 16.70 -40.56
C MET A 1 5.57 17.90 -41.50
N ASP A 2 5.99 17.75 -42.75
CA ASP A 2 5.82 18.80 -43.76
C ASP A 2 4.32 19.13 -43.89
N PRO A 3 3.92 20.42 -44.01
CA PRO A 3 2.53 20.76 -44.24
C PRO A 3 2.10 20.17 -45.58
N GLN A 4 1.22 19.16 -45.53
CA GLN A 4 0.68 18.48 -46.69
C GLN A 4 0.05 19.55 -47.61
N THR A 5 0.66 19.78 -48.77
CA THR A 5 0.22 20.84 -49.67
C THR A 5 -1.11 20.45 -50.30
N ILE A 6 -2.19 21.08 -49.86
CA ILE A 6 -3.54 20.81 -50.37
C ILE A 6 -3.63 21.30 -51.81
N LEU A 7 -4.09 20.41 -52.69
CA LEU A 7 -4.17 20.63 -54.13
C LEU A 7 -5.55 21.14 -54.52
N CYS A 8 -5.65 21.77 -55.69
CA CYS A 8 -6.91 22.24 -56.22
C CYS A 8 -7.76 21.09 -56.76
N ASP A 9 -9.02 21.02 -56.34
CA ASP A 9 -9.98 19.98 -56.72
C ASP A 9 -10.57 20.19 -58.12
N MET A 10 -10.56 21.44 -58.60
CA MET A 10 -11.15 21.84 -59.87
C MET A 10 -10.17 21.70 -61.06
N CYS A 11 -8.89 21.42 -60.80
CA CYS A 11 -7.90 21.22 -61.85
C CYS A 11 -8.03 19.82 -62.47
N ILE A 12 -8.31 19.78 -63.78
CA ILE A 12 -8.46 18.53 -64.55
C ILE A 12 -7.08 17.84 -64.74
N GLU A 13 -6.04 18.61 -65.02
CA GLU A 13 -4.65 18.15 -65.17
C GLU A 13 -3.68 19.08 -64.43
N ASN A 14 -2.53 18.55 -63.97
CA ASN A 14 -1.51 19.30 -63.22
C ASN A 14 -2.08 20.11 -62.05
N ARG A 15 -2.64 19.41 -61.06
CA ARG A 15 -3.28 20.04 -59.89
C ARG A 15 -2.33 21.01 -59.19
N LYS A 16 -2.67 22.28 -59.23
CA LYS A 16 -1.91 23.37 -58.58
C LYS A 16 -2.23 23.41 -57.09
N ALA A 17 -1.32 23.93 -56.28
CA ALA A 17 -1.58 24.19 -54.85
C ALA A 17 -2.81 25.10 -54.67
N ALA A 18 -3.71 24.70 -53.78
CA ALA A 18 -4.87 25.49 -53.41
C ALA A 18 -4.44 26.74 -52.61
N LYS A 19 -5.21 27.82 -52.75
CA LYS A 19 -5.02 29.07 -52.01
C LYS A 19 -6.12 29.34 -51.00
N LYS A 20 -7.33 28.84 -51.24
CA LYS A 20 -8.47 28.90 -50.31
C LYS A 20 -9.33 27.66 -50.46
N THR A 21 -9.98 27.26 -49.37
CA THR A 21 -11.07 26.28 -49.37
C THR A 21 -12.39 27.02 -49.18
N CYS A 22 -13.38 26.73 -50.03
CA CYS A 22 -14.74 27.25 -49.85
C CYS A 22 -15.51 26.30 -48.94
N MET A 23 -15.85 26.73 -47.73
CA MET A 23 -16.53 25.85 -46.76
C MET A 23 -17.96 25.49 -47.17
N LYS A 24 -18.58 26.30 -48.04
CA LYS A 24 -19.93 26.05 -48.54
C LYS A 24 -19.96 25.13 -49.76
N CYS A 25 -18.94 25.17 -50.60
CA CYS A 25 -18.81 24.29 -51.77
C CYS A 25 -17.94 23.06 -51.52
N GLU A 26 -17.23 23.00 -50.38
CA GLU A 26 -16.34 21.90 -50.00
C GLU A 26 -15.27 21.62 -51.06
N ILE A 27 -14.72 22.69 -51.65
CA ILE A 27 -13.68 22.61 -52.68
C ILE A 27 -12.49 23.51 -52.32
N SER A 28 -11.29 22.97 -52.50
CA SER A 28 -10.03 23.69 -52.47
C SER A 28 -9.67 24.19 -53.86
N MET A 29 -9.38 25.49 -53.98
CA MET A 29 -9.20 26.18 -55.27
C MET A 29 -7.83 26.83 -55.38
N CYS A 30 -7.15 26.62 -56.51
CA CYS A 30 -5.98 27.39 -56.89
C CYS A 30 -6.39 28.82 -57.30
N VAL A 31 -5.42 29.73 -57.48
CA VAL A 31 -5.67 31.15 -57.81
C VAL A 31 -6.70 31.34 -58.94
N GLN A 32 -6.58 30.56 -60.01
CA GLN A 32 -7.47 30.68 -61.17
C GLN A 32 -8.91 30.26 -60.86
N HIS A 33 -9.11 29.13 -60.18
CA HIS A 33 -10.43 28.65 -59.81
C HIS A 33 -11.05 29.48 -58.67
N LEU A 34 -10.23 30.02 -57.78
CA LEU A 34 -10.66 30.96 -56.74
C LEU A 34 -11.15 32.27 -57.36
N GLN A 35 -10.44 32.79 -58.37
CA GLN A 35 -10.87 33.99 -59.09
C GLN A 35 -12.21 33.76 -59.80
N ALA A 36 -12.40 32.59 -60.45
CA ALA A 36 -13.68 32.23 -61.07
C ALA A 36 -14.81 32.16 -60.01
N HIS A 37 -14.53 31.55 -58.86
CA HIS A 37 -15.47 31.45 -57.73
C HIS A 37 -15.89 32.81 -57.16
N LEU A 38 -14.97 33.77 -57.14
CA LEU A 38 -15.22 35.14 -56.69
C LEU A 38 -15.87 36.05 -57.76
N THR A 39 -15.99 35.60 -59.02
CA THR A 39 -16.47 36.46 -60.13
C THR A 39 -17.75 35.94 -60.78
N THR A 40 -18.14 34.69 -60.56
CA THR A 40 -19.23 34.04 -61.32
C THR A 40 -19.93 32.97 -60.46
N PRO A 41 -21.27 32.89 -60.33
CA PRO A 41 -22.33 33.91 -60.22
C PRO A 41 -22.27 34.72 -58.91
N VAL A 42 -23.03 35.82 -58.81
CA VAL A 42 -23.14 36.70 -57.61
C VAL A 42 -23.29 35.94 -56.29
N LEU A 43 -23.97 34.79 -56.31
CA LEU A 43 -24.21 33.95 -55.13
C LEU A 43 -22.93 33.35 -54.52
N LEU A 44 -21.91 33.03 -55.33
CA LEU A 44 -20.66 32.41 -54.86
C LEU A 44 -19.71 33.40 -54.19
N GLN A 45 -19.83 34.70 -54.49
CA GLN A 45 -19.01 35.76 -53.89
C GLN A 45 -19.20 35.84 -52.36
N THR A 46 -20.36 35.41 -51.87
CA THR A 46 -20.71 35.43 -50.45
C THR A 46 -20.26 34.18 -49.70
N HIS A 47 -19.65 33.21 -50.37
CA HIS A 47 -19.26 31.97 -49.73
C HIS A 47 -18.05 32.17 -48.80
N PRO A 48 -18.07 31.57 -47.60
CA PRO A 48 -16.96 31.66 -46.66
C PRO A 48 -15.72 30.90 -47.18
N LEU A 49 -14.59 31.60 -47.26
CA LEU A 49 -13.30 31.08 -47.72
C LEU A 49 -12.29 31.03 -46.58
N THR A 50 -11.72 29.87 -46.30
CA THR A 50 -10.69 29.64 -45.28
C THR A 50 -9.33 29.32 -45.93
N GLU A 51 -8.26 29.28 -45.13
CA GLU A 51 -6.99 28.71 -45.61
C GLU A 51 -7.18 27.28 -46.12
N PRO A 52 -6.37 26.82 -47.09
CA PRO A 52 -6.47 25.45 -47.57
C PRO A 52 -6.36 24.50 -46.38
N MET A 53 -7.44 23.76 -46.15
CA MET A 53 -7.50 22.68 -45.16
C MET A 53 -8.01 21.41 -45.83
N ASP A 54 -7.49 20.27 -45.38
CA ASP A 54 -8.01 18.98 -45.80
C ASP A 54 -9.41 18.82 -45.20
N LEU A 55 -10.42 18.61 -46.05
CA LEU A 55 -11.82 18.47 -45.63
C LEU A 55 -12.12 17.05 -45.09
N CYS A 56 -11.10 16.33 -44.63
CA CYS A 56 -11.13 14.95 -44.15
C CYS A 56 -11.86 14.75 -42.80
N GLY A 57 -12.97 15.45 -42.58
CA GLY A 57 -13.83 15.30 -41.40
C GLY A 57 -15.25 15.79 -41.67
N ASN A 58 -16.23 15.31 -40.91
CA ASN A 58 -17.62 15.76 -41.02
C ASN A 58 -17.73 17.22 -40.57
N THR A 59 -17.54 18.16 -41.50
CA THR A 59 -17.72 19.60 -41.30
C THR A 59 -19.20 19.99 -41.18
N LYS A 60 -20.10 19.09 -41.57
CA LYS A 60 -21.55 19.23 -41.48
C LYS A 60 -22.11 18.40 -40.33
N CYS A 61 -23.09 18.97 -39.64
CA CYS A 61 -23.92 18.27 -38.67
C CYS A 61 -24.63 17.09 -39.35
N SER A 62 -24.55 15.91 -38.75
CA SER A 62 -25.20 14.69 -39.24
C SER A 62 -26.72 14.76 -39.21
N GLN A 63 -27.30 15.54 -38.29
CA GLN A 63 -28.76 15.68 -38.15
C GLN A 63 -29.34 16.76 -39.08
N HIS A 64 -28.68 17.93 -39.17
CA HIS A 64 -29.24 19.08 -39.89
C HIS A 64 -28.59 19.35 -41.26
N GLY A 65 -27.48 18.67 -41.58
CA GLY A 65 -26.73 18.90 -42.82
C GLY A 65 -26.08 20.30 -42.92
N LYS A 66 -26.13 21.09 -41.85
CA LYS A 66 -25.56 22.46 -41.76
C LYS A 66 -24.13 22.43 -41.26
N LEU A 67 -23.35 23.44 -41.60
CA LEU A 67 -21.97 23.58 -41.15
C LEU A 67 -21.90 23.64 -39.61
N LEU A 68 -20.93 22.92 -39.04
CA LEU A 68 -20.59 23.00 -37.62
C LEU A 68 -19.85 24.32 -37.37
N GLU A 69 -20.31 25.10 -36.40
CA GLU A 69 -19.80 26.45 -36.14
C GLU A 69 -19.53 26.71 -34.64
N TYR A 70 -20.13 25.89 -33.77
CA TYR A 70 -20.05 26.01 -32.31
C TYR A 70 -19.51 24.73 -31.68
N TYR A 71 -18.96 24.84 -30.48
CA TYR A 71 -18.54 23.74 -29.65
C TYR A 71 -19.35 23.76 -28.35
N CYS A 72 -20.02 22.65 -28.03
CA CYS A 72 -20.70 22.44 -26.77
C CYS A 72 -19.67 21.91 -25.74
N LEU A 73 -19.41 22.67 -24.68
CA LEU A 73 -18.46 22.27 -23.63
C LEU A 73 -19.01 21.16 -22.73
N ASP A 74 -20.33 21.09 -22.57
CA ASP A 74 -20.98 20.11 -21.71
C ASP A 74 -20.98 18.72 -22.36
N ASP A 75 -21.30 18.66 -23.66
CA ASP A 75 -21.30 17.40 -24.44
C ASP A 75 -19.98 17.12 -25.16
N MET A 76 -19.00 18.03 -25.07
CA MET A 76 -17.70 17.96 -25.74
C MET A 76 -17.79 17.65 -27.24
N THR A 77 -18.68 18.34 -27.95
CA THR A 77 -18.95 18.07 -29.37
C THR A 77 -19.12 19.34 -30.20
N CYS A 78 -18.78 19.26 -31.48
CA CYS A 78 -19.02 20.32 -32.45
C CYS A 78 -20.49 20.28 -32.91
N VAL A 79 -21.16 21.43 -32.91
CA VAL A 79 -22.58 21.56 -33.24
C VAL A 79 -22.83 22.66 -34.27
N CYS A 80 -23.94 22.55 -35.02
CA CYS A 80 -24.36 23.59 -35.97
C CYS A 80 -25.32 24.59 -35.31
N VAL A 81 -25.65 25.68 -36.00
CA VAL A 81 -26.59 26.70 -35.51
C VAL A 81 -28.00 26.14 -35.21
N SER A 82 -28.45 25.10 -35.92
CA SER A 82 -29.74 24.45 -35.64
C SER A 82 -29.72 23.70 -34.30
N CYS A 83 -28.66 22.93 -34.03
CA CYS A 83 -28.46 22.25 -32.74
C CYS A 83 -28.49 23.23 -31.56
N ALA A 84 -27.96 24.45 -31.75
CA ALA A 84 -27.92 25.46 -30.70
C ALA A 84 -29.29 26.08 -30.37
N ILE A 85 -30.22 26.08 -31.33
CA ILE A 85 -31.57 26.66 -31.18
C ILE A 85 -32.57 25.59 -30.76
N GLU A 86 -32.40 24.35 -31.23
CA GLU A 86 -33.20 23.20 -30.82
C GLU A 86 -32.90 22.81 -29.36
N ASP A 87 -33.90 22.27 -28.66
CA ASP A 87 -33.81 22.02 -27.21
C ASP A 87 -32.68 21.06 -26.79
N GLN A 88 -32.06 20.30 -27.72
CA GLN A 88 -30.97 19.36 -27.42
C GLN A 88 -29.71 20.03 -26.83
N HIS A 89 -29.34 21.24 -27.28
CA HIS A 89 -28.17 21.96 -26.75
C HIS A 89 -28.49 23.40 -26.31
N ARG A 90 -29.77 23.81 -26.35
CA ARG A 90 -30.22 25.18 -26.08
C ARG A 90 -29.80 25.74 -24.71
N LEU A 91 -29.65 24.87 -23.71
CA LEU A 91 -29.24 25.22 -22.34
C LEU A 91 -27.79 24.84 -22.03
N HIS A 92 -27.04 24.31 -22.99
CA HIS A 92 -25.66 23.92 -22.79
C HIS A 92 -24.71 25.08 -23.02
N ASN A 93 -23.53 25.01 -22.42
CA ASN A 93 -22.47 25.98 -22.57
C ASN A 93 -21.81 25.84 -23.95
N MET A 94 -22.34 26.58 -24.93
CA MET A 94 -21.83 26.62 -26.29
C MET A 94 -20.93 27.83 -26.52
N LYS A 95 -19.81 27.59 -27.20
CA LYS A 95 -18.85 28.64 -27.58
C LYS A 95 -18.49 28.54 -29.06
N THR A 96 -18.04 29.64 -29.64
CA THR A 96 -17.45 29.59 -30.99
C THR A 96 -16.18 28.75 -30.96
N PHE A 97 -15.79 28.16 -32.09
CA PHE A 97 -14.56 27.35 -32.17
C PHE A 97 -13.32 28.11 -31.70
N SER A 98 -13.18 29.39 -32.04
CA SER A 98 -12.02 30.20 -31.63
C SER A 98 -11.94 30.33 -30.10
N THR A 99 -13.07 30.64 -29.46
CA THR A 99 -13.14 30.77 -27.99
C THR A 99 -12.94 29.43 -27.29
N ALA A 100 -13.63 28.38 -27.75
CA ALA A 100 -13.52 27.04 -27.19
C ALA A 100 -12.08 26.49 -27.32
N HIS A 101 -11.47 26.64 -28.50
CA HIS A 101 -10.09 26.23 -28.73
C HIS A 101 -9.13 26.93 -27.78
N LYS A 102 -9.23 28.26 -27.63
CA LYS A 102 -8.38 29.01 -26.71
C LYS A 102 -8.54 28.53 -25.27
N GLU A 103 -9.77 28.42 -24.77
CA GLU A 103 -10.02 28.03 -23.38
C GLU A 103 -9.62 26.58 -23.09
N LEU A 104 -9.96 25.64 -23.98
CA LEU A 104 -9.59 24.23 -23.83
C LEU A 104 -8.08 24.03 -23.94
N LEU A 105 -7.40 24.78 -24.81
CA LEU A 105 -5.94 24.73 -24.91
C LEU A 105 -5.27 25.25 -23.64
N GLU A 106 -5.75 26.35 -23.06
CA GLU A 106 -5.22 26.86 -21.79
C GLU A 106 -5.52 25.91 -20.63
N LYS A 107 -6.72 25.31 -20.58
CA LYS A 107 -7.07 24.27 -19.62
C LYS A 107 -6.15 23.05 -19.75
N LEU A 108 -5.91 22.58 -20.97
CA LEU A 108 -5.05 21.44 -21.24
C LEU A 108 -3.59 21.71 -20.82
N LYS A 109 -3.08 22.92 -21.08
CA LYS A 109 -1.75 23.34 -20.60
C LYS A 109 -1.67 23.34 -19.07
N ALA A 110 -2.70 23.83 -18.39
CA ALA A 110 -2.75 23.83 -16.93
C ALA A 110 -2.80 22.41 -16.37
N GLU A 111 -3.64 21.53 -16.94
CA GLU A 111 -3.71 20.11 -16.56
C GLU A 111 -2.39 19.38 -16.83
N GLN A 112 -1.71 19.67 -17.95
CA GLN A 112 -0.40 19.13 -18.26
C GLN A 112 0.65 19.54 -17.23
N LEU A 113 0.66 20.80 -16.79
CA LEU A 113 1.57 21.27 -15.74
C LEU A 113 1.31 20.58 -14.41
N ILE A 114 0.03 20.45 -14.00
CA ILE A 114 -0.36 19.75 -12.77
C ILE A 114 0.06 18.27 -12.81
N LEU A 115 -0.18 17.59 -13.94
CA LEU A 115 0.23 16.19 -14.11
C LEU A 115 1.74 16.04 -14.09
N GLN A 116 2.49 16.97 -14.68
CA GLN A 116 3.94 16.96 -14.66
C GLN A 116 4.47 17.13 -13.23
N GLU A 117 3.98 18.13 -12.49
CA GLU A 117 4.38 18.37 -11.10
C GLU A 117 4.06 17.17 -10.20
N LYS A 118 2.85 16.60 -10.32
CA LYS A 118 2.46 15.38 -9.60
C LYS A 118 3.39 14.21 -9.93
N THR A 119 3.72 14.03 -11.21
CA THR A 119 4.62 12.95 -11.66
C THR A 119 6.02 13.15 -11.09
N ASP A 120 6.54 14.38 -11.09
CA ASP A 120 7.85 14.70 -10.55
C ASP A 120 7.90 14.46 -9.02
N ASP A 121 6.85 14.85 -8.30
CA ASP A 121 6.72 14.61 -6.85
C ASP A 121 6.62 13.11 -6.51
N GLU A 122 5.83 12.34 -7.29
CA GLU A 122 5.71 10.90 -7.15
C GLU A 122 7.04 10.20 -7.45
N ASN A 123 7.75 10.62 -8.50
CA ASN A 123 9.07 10.10 -8.85
C ASN A 123 10.09 10.36 -7.73
N VAL A 124 10.17 11.58 -7.21
CA VAL A 124 11.06 11.92 -6.09
C VAL A 124 10.74 11.09 -4.85
N SER A 125 9.46 10.83 -4.58
CA SER A 125 9.02 10.01 -3.45
C SER A 125 9.40 8.55 -3.64
N LEU A 126 9.25 8.01 -4.86
CA LEU A 126 9.65 6.65 -5.21
C LEU A 126 11.17 6.46 -5.11
N GLU A 127 11.97 7.39 -5.64
CA GLU A 127 13.44 7.34 -5.55
C GLU A 127 13.92 7.34 -4.09
N LYS A 128 13.32 8.20 -3.24
CA LYS A 128 13.64 8.25 -1.80
C LYS A 128 13.31 6.92 -1.11
N TRP A 129 12.13 6.36 -1.39
CA TRP A 129 11.70 5.09 -0.85
C TRP A 129 12.65 3.96 -1.28
N GLU A 130 12.92 3.85 -2.59
CA GLU A 130 13.78 2.82 -3.18
C GLU A 130 15.20 2.88 -2.60
N LYS A 131 15.75 4.09 -2.44
CA LYS A 131 17.05 4.29 -1.76
C LYS A 131 17.01 3.81 -0.32
N SER A 132 15.99 4.17 0.45
CA SER A 132 15.85 3.76 1.85
C SER A 132 15.76 2.25 2.00
N GLU A 133 14.95 1.58 1.19
CA GLU A 133 14.79 0.12 1.26
C GLU A 133 16.06 -0.63 0.82
N ARG A 134 16.78 -0.13 -0.19
CA ARG A 134 18.11 -0.66 -0.55
C ARG A 134 19.13 -0.54 0.58
N GLU A 135 19.18 0.62 1.25
CA GLU A 135 20.09 0.83 2.37
C GLU A 135 19.76 -0.10 3.55
N LYS A 136 18.46 -0.27 3.86
CA LYS A 136 18.01 -1.25 4.87
C LYS A 136 18.41 -2.67 4.50
N LEU A 137 18.15 -3.09 3.26
CA LEU A 137 18.50 -4.42 2.77
C LEU A 137 20.02 -4.66 2.83
N GLY A 138 20.81 -3.68 2.39
CA GLY A 138 22.26 -3.71 2.49
C GLY A 138 22.74 -3.86 3.94
N GLY A 139 22.16 -3.08 4.86
CA GLY A 139 22.43 -3.18 6.29
C GLY A 139 22.08 -4.55 6.87
N CYS A 140 20.92 -5.11 6.53
CA CYS A 140 20.52 -6.46 6.93
C CYS A 140 21.48 -7.53 6.40
N SER A 141 21.91 -7.41 5.14
CA SER A 141 22.87 -8.34 4.52
C SER A 141 24.20 -8.34 5.26
N VAL A 142 24.75 -7.16 5.55
CA VAL A 142 26.03 -7.04 6.27
C VAL A 142 25.95 -7.65 7.66
N ARG A 143 24.89 -7.34 8.43
CA ARG A 143 24.69 -7.92 9.77
C ARG A 143 24.52 -9.44 9.75
N LEU A 144 23.85 -9.99 8.74
CA LEU A 144 23.72 -11.44 8.58
C LEU A 144 25.07 -12.09 8.27
N ILE A 145 25.84 -11.53 7.33
CA ILE A 145 27.19 -12.01 7.00
C ILE A 145 28.07 -11.99 8.25
N GLU A 146 28.08 -10.88 8.99
CA GLU A 146 28.83 -10.75 10.24
C GLU A 146 28.43 -11.80 11.28
N ALA A 147 27.12 -12.03 11.46
CA ALA A 147 26.64 -13.05 12.39
C ALA A 147 27.11 -14.46 11.98
N VAL A 148 27.06 -14.80 10.69
CA VAL A 148 27.53 -16.08 10.16
C VAL A 148 29.05 -16.23 10.33
N THR A 149 29.82 -15.19 10.00
CA THR A 149 31.29 -15.21 10.12
C THR A 149 31.72 -15.35 11.57
N ASN A 150 31.12 -14.59 12.49
CA ASN A 150 31.43 -14.67 13.92
C ASN A 150 31.19 -16.09 14.46
N LEU A 151 30.06 -16.70 14.10
CA LEU A 151 29.69 -18.03 14.56
C LEU A 151 30.64 -19.11 14.02
N ARG A 152 31.01 -19.00 12.74
CA ARG A 152 32.03 -19.83 12.10
C ARG A 152 33.38 -19.68 12.80
N ASP A 153 33.82 -18.44 13.03
CA ASP A 153 35.16 -18.15 13.53
C ASP A 153 35.32 -18.57 14.99
N ILE A 154 34.29 -18.39 15.83
CA ILE A 154 34.26 -18.94 17.21
C ILE A 154 34.40 -20.46 17.19
N THR A 155 33.62 -21.13 16.34
CA THR A 155 33.63 -22.59 16.24
C THR A 155 34.98 -23.12 15.75
N LEU A 156 35.52 -22.53 14.68
CA LEU A 156 36.81 -22.91 14.11
C LEU A 156 37.96 -22.64 15.06
N THR A 157 38.02 -21.46 15.68
CA THR A 157 39.10 -21.09 16.61
C THR A 157 39.14 -22.03 17.82
N SER A 158 37.98 -22.41 18.34
CA SER A 158 37.90 -23.38 19.44
C SER A 158 38.46 -24.76 19.04
N VAL A 159 38.02 -25.30 17.91
CA VAL A 159 38.50 -26.60 17.41
C VAL A 159 40.00 -26.52 17.07
N GLN A 160 40.43 -25.46 16.40
CA GLN A 160 41.80 -25.31 15.90
C GLN A 160 42.80 -25.10 17.03
N SER A 161 42.47 -24.33 18.07
CA SER A 161 43.31 -24.18 19.27
C SER A 161 43.46 -25.51 20.02
N SER A 162 42.37 -26.28 20.13
CA SER A 162 42.36 -27.60 20.76
C SER A 162 43.21 -28.62 19.99
N VAL A 163 43.10 -28.67 18.66
CA VAL A 163 43.81 -29.65 17.82
C VAL A 163 45.27 -29.27 17.58
N SER A 164 45.57 -28.00 17.32
CA SER A 164 46.93 -27.55 16.93
C SER A 164 47.94 -27.73 18.06
N ALA A 165 47.59 -27.38 19.30
CA ALA A 165 48.48 -27.54 20.45
C ALA A 165 48.88 -29.02 20.67
N ARG A 166 47.93 -29.95 20.44
CA ARG A 166 48.16 -31.39 20.60
C ARG A 166 49.01 -31.97 19.49
N MET A 167 48.78 -31.51 18.25
CA MET A 167 49.54 -31.94 17.09
C MET A 167 51.03 -31.57 17.24
N VAL A 168 51.32 -30.41 17.83
CA VAL A 168 52.70 -29.98 18.12
C VAL A 168 53.37 -30.92 19.12
N SER A 169 52.74 -31.22 20.26
CA SER A 169 53.32 -32.12 21.28
C SER A 169 53.62 -33.52 20.73
N LEU A 170 52.68 -34.09 19.96
CA LEU A 170 52.87 -35.40 19.33
C LEU A 170 53.96 -35.38 18.26
N LYS A 171 54.01 -34.33 17.43
CA LYS A 171 55.01 -34.19 16.37
C LYS A 171 56.41 -34.00 16.96
N THR A 172 56.56 -33.21 18.02
CA THR A 172 57.83 -33.04 18.72
C THR A 172 58.31 -34.35 19.32
N SER A 173 57.45 -35.07 20.06
CA SER A 173 57.80 -36.37 20.63
C SER A 173 58.23 -37.38 19.56
N LYS A 174 57.48 -37.47 18.44
CA LYS A 174 57.83 -38.32 17.30
C LYS A 174 59.22 -37.99 16.73
N SER A 175 59.48 -36.71 16.44
CA SER A 175 60.78 -36.27 15.90
C SER A 175 61.94 -36.54 16.87
N SER A 176 61.75 -36.28 18.17
CA SER A 176 62.75 -36.55 19.21
C SER A 176 63.07 -38.06 19.30
N MET A 177 62.05 -38.92 19.23
CA MET A 177 62.23 -40.37 19.22
C MET A 177 62.96 -40.87 17.96
N GLU A 178 62.57 -40.38 16.79
CA GLU A 178 63.22 -40.75 15.52
C GLU A 178 64.68 -40.29 15.45
N ALA A 179 64.99 -39.11 15.99
CA ALA A 179 66.36 -38.61 16.09
C ALA A 179 67.21 -39.50 17.01
N ALA A 180 66.69 -39.85 18.20
CA ALA A 180 67.39 -40.70 19.14
C ALA A 180 67.60 -42.13 18.61
N GLN A 181 66.63 -42.71 17.90
CA GLN A 181 66.77 -44.04 17.29
C GLN A 181 67.82 -44.10 16.17
N LYS A 182 68.07 -42.98 15.48
CA LYS A 182 69.07 -42.89 14.41
C LYS A 182 70.47 -42.58 14.94
N GLU A 183 70.60 -42.16 16.20
CA GLU A 183 71.89 -41.86 16.81
C GLU A 183 72.67 -43.16 17.08
N LYS A 184 73.91 -43.20 16.58
CA LYS A 184 74.78 -44.38 16.71
C LYS A 184 75.77 -44.25 17.86
N ASP A 185 76.08 -43.02 18.26
CA ASP A 185 76.98 -42.77 19.39
C ASP A 185 76.26 -42.97 20.72
N THR A 186 76.78 -43.89 21.54
CA THR A 186 76.16 -44.30 22.81
C THR A 186 76.11 -43.17 23.82
N PHE A 187 77.16 -42.33 23.89
CA PHE A 187 77.21 -41.22 24.84
C PHE A 187 76.24 -40.10 24.44
N ARG A 188 76.18 -39.76 23.15
CA ARG A 188 75.25 -38.79 22.59
C ARG A 188 73.79 -39.24 22.78
N PHE A 189 73.50 -40.52 22.54
CA PHE A 189 72.18 -41.09 22.80
C PHE A 189 71.76 -40.90 24.26
N LEU A 190 72.63 -41.24 25.22
CA LEU A 190 72.33 -41.09 26.65
C LEU A 190 72.16 -39.61 27.06
N GLN A 191 72.91 -38.68 26.47
CA GLN A 191 72.71 -37.23 26.67
C GLN A 191 71.34 -36.74 26.17
N MET A 192 70.87 -37.26 25.04
CA MET A 192 69.58 -36.88 24.44
C MET A 192 68.38 -37.54 25.12
N TYR A 193 68.57 -38.73 25.69
CA TYR A 193 67.49 -39.57 26.21
C TYR A 193 66.63 -38.89 27.28
N SER A 194 67.23 -38.07 28.15
CA SER A 194 66.49 -37.30 29.17
C SER A 194 65.42 -36.40 28.55
N GLN A 195 65.78 -35.66 27.50
CA GLN A 195 64.86 -34.77 26.79
C GLN A 195 63.79 -35.56 26.02
N VAL A 196 64.19 -36.63 25.33
CA VAL A 196 63.27 -37.51 24.60
C VAL A 196 62.25 -38.13 25.54
N HIS A 197 62.68 -38.61 26.70
CA HIS A 197 61.81 -39.15 27.73
C HIS A 197 60.81 -38.09 28.23
N GLN A 198 61.28 -36.87 28.47
CA GLN A 198 60.40 -35.76 28.87
C GLN A 198 59.37 -35.39 27.80
N ASP A 199 59.76 -35.40 26.53
CA ASP A 199 58.86 -35.14 25.39
C ASP A 199 57.81 -36.26 25.24
N VAL A 200 58.20 -37.52 25.45
CA VAL A 200 57.30 -38.68 25.43
C VAL A 200 56.31 -38.67 26.59
N GLU A 201 56.76 -38.39 27.82
CA GLU A 201 55.85 -38.31 28.97
C GLU A 201 54.88 -37.12 28.84
N LYS A 202 55.34 -35.99 28.30
CA LYS A 202 54.45 -34.88 27.93
C LYS A 202 53.43 -35.29 26.87
N ALA A 203 53.84 -36.04 25.84
CA ALA A 203 52.92 -36.53 24.80
C ALA A 203 51.89 -37.55 25.34
N LYS A 204 52.28 -38.45 26.24
CA LYS A 204 51.37 -39.44 26.87
C LYS A 204 50.29 -38.80 27.73
N THR A 205 50.59 -37.66 28.35
CA THR A 205 49.63 -36.91 29.19
C THR A 205 48.73 -35.99 28.36
N VAL A 206 48.99 -35.84 27.06
CA VAL A 206 48.11 -35.07 26.16
C VAL A 206 46.87 -35.89 25.84
N ASP A 207 45.76 -35.51 26.47
CA ASP A 207 44.44 -36.02 26.10
C ASP A 207 43.92 -35.33 24.81
N LEU A 208 43.62 -36.18 23.81
CA LEU A 208 43.11 -35.78 22.51
C LEU A 208 41.67 -35.25 22.52
N ARG A 209 40.94 -35.37 23.64
CA ARG A 209 39.57 -34.86 23.80
C ARG A 209 39.47 -33.59 24.66
N LYS A 210 40.48 -33.30 25.49
CA LYS A 210 40.58 -32.16 26.42
C LYS A 210 40.12 -30.78 25.89
N GLY A 211 38.91 -30.33 26.25
CA GLY A 211 38.30 -29.09 25.75
C GLY A 211 37.04 -29.30 24.91
N LEU A 212 36.81 -30.52 24.42
CA LEU A 212 35.52 -31.04 23.92
C LEU A 212 34.88 -32.04 24.90
N GLU A 213 35.60 -32.37 25.97
CA GLU A 213 35.12 -33.10 27.15
C GLU A 213 33.91 -32.39 27.79
N PRO A 214 32.94 -33.13 28.36
CA PRO A 214 31.93 -32.56 29.23
C PRO A 214 32.54 -31.74 30.38
N GLY A 215 32.10 -30.48 30.53
CA GLY A 215 32.59 -29.59 31.58
C GLY A 215 32.39 -28.11 31.25
N SER A 216 32.66 -27.26 32.25
CA SER A 216 32.37 -25.82 32.24
C SER A 216 32.86 -25.08 30.97
N HIS A 217 34.05 -25.40 30.46
CA HIS A 217 34.58 -24.75 29.26
C HIS A 217 33.78 -25.09 27.99
N ARG A 218 33.40 -26.37 27.82
CA ARG A 218 32.59 -26.80 26.68
C ARG A 218 31.18 -26.26 26.78
N ASP A 219 30.59 -26.32 27.98
CA ASP A 219 29.22 -25.87 28.21
C ASP A 219 29.10 -24.36 27.96
N LYS A 220 30.12 -23.57 28.35
CA LYS A 220 30.22 -22.15 28.03
C LYS A 220 30.30 -21.89 26.51
N LEU A 221 31.11 -22.66 25.79
CA LEU A 221 31.22 -22.56 24.32
C LEU A 221 29.91 -22.91 23.63
N VAL A 222 29.25 -23.98 24.07
CA VAL A 222 27.94 -24.40 23.52
C VAL A 222 26.90 -23.31 23.73
N GLU A 223 26.87 -22.70 24.91
CA GLU A 223 25.96 -21.59 25.21
C GLU A 223 26.26 -20.35 24.34
N GLU A 224 27.53 -20.01 24.16
CA GLU A 224 27.95 -18.91 23.27
C GLU A 224 27.54 -19.16 21.81
N ILE A 225 27.76 -20.38 21.30
CA ILE A 225 27.34 -20.79 19.95
C ILE A 225 25.81 -20.71 19.83
N ARG A 226 25.06 -21.18 20.84
CA ARG A 226 23.59 -21.13 20.84
C ARG A 226 23.08 -19.69 20.78
N GLN A 227 23.61 -18.81 21.65
CA GLN A 227 23.22 -17.40 21.69
C GLN A 227 23.53 -16.68 20.37
N ASN A 228 24.71 -16.93 19.79
CA ASN A 228 25.07 -16.36 18.50
C ASN A 228 24.22 -16.96 17.35
N GLY A 229 23.84 -18.23 17.44
CA GLY A 229 22.94 -18.89 16.50
C GLY A 229 21.55 -18.27 16.49
N GLU A 230 20.99 -18.00 17.67
CA GLU A 230 19.71 -17.29 17.79
C GLU A 230 19.79 -15.87 17.20
N LYS A 231 20.91 -15.16 17.40
CA LYS A 231 21.13 -13.85 16.77
C LYS A 231 21.19 -13.97 15.24
N MET A 232 21.93 -14.94 14.71
CA MET A 232 22.03 -15.20 13.27
C MET A 232 20.66 -15.48 12.66
N VAL A 233 19.85 -16.34 13.29
CA VAL A 233 18.48 -16.64 12.84
C VAL A 233 17.62 -15.36 12.81
N LYS A 234 17.69 -14.52 13.85
CA LYS A 234 16.99 -13.23 13.86
C LYS A 234 17.45 -12.30 12.73
N GLN A 235 18.75 -12.20 12.46
CA GLN A 235 19.27 -11.39 11.34
C GLN A 235 18.80 -11.95 9.99
N ALA A 236 18.73 -13.27 9.84
CA ALA A 236 18.23 -13.92 8.63
C ALA A 236 16.75 -13.59 8.39
N PHE A 237 15.93 -13.61 9.44
CA PHE A 237 14.52 -13.21 9.35
C PHE A 237 14.35 -11.73 8.95
N GLN A 238 15.19 -10.83 9.48
CA GLN A 238 15.17 -9.42 9.08
C GLN A 238 15.58 -9.24 7.62
N PHE A 239 16.66 -9.90 7.19
CA PHE A 239 17.12 -9.86 5.80
C PHE A 239 16.05 -10.37 4.82
N TRP A 240 15.44 -11.52 5.14
CA TRP A 240 14.33 -12.06 4.37
C TRP A 240 13.12 -11.12 4.33
N GLY A 241 12.76 -10.49 5.47
CA GLY A 241 11.71 -9.48 5.53
C GLY A 241 11.98 -8.25 4.66
N SER A 242 13.22 -7.76 4.64
CA SER A 242 13.63 -6.65 3.76
C SER A 242 13.56 -7.03 2.28
N LEU A 243 13.95 -8.25 1.90
CA LEU A 243 13.82 -8.73 0.52
C LEU A 243 12.35 -8.76 0.07
N LEU A 244 11.46 -9.24 0.93
CA LEU A 244 10.03 -9.29 0.62
C LEU A 244 9.41 -7.89 0.50
N THR A 245 9.78 -6.95 1.39
CA THR A 245 9.33 -5.56 1.32
C THR A 245 9.74 -4.89 0.00
N LEU A 246 10.92 -5.21 -0.53
CA LEU A 246 11.41 -4.64 -1.78
C LEU A 246 10.63 -5.13 -3.01
N VAL A 247 10.16 -6.38 -3.00
CA VAL A 247 9.44 -7.01 -4.12
C VAL A 247 7.94 -6.74 -4.06
N ASP A 248 7.36 -6.76 -2.87
CA ASP A 248 5.94 -6.56 -2.64
C ASP A 248 5.73 -5.68 -1.39
N PRO A 249 5.93 -4.36 -1.55
CA PRO A 249 5.77 -3.41 -0.45
C PRO A 249 4.33 -3.34 0.06
N GLU A 250 3.36 -3.74 -0.76
CA GLU A 250 1.94 -3.71 -0.40
C GLU A 250 1.57 -4.84 0.56
N HIS A 251 2.22 -6.00 0.53
CA HIS A 251 1.88 -7.11 1.44
C HIS A 251 2.95 -7.41 2.48
N HIS A 252 4.15 -6.87 2.29
CA HIS A 252 5.30 -7.18 3.14
C HIS A 252 5.88 -6.01 3.93
N GLN A 253 5.20 -4.86 3.94
CA GLN A 253 5.64 -3.69 4.69
C GLN A 253 5.95 -4.04 6.15
N GLU A 254 7.19 -3.79 6.57
CA GLU A 254 7.60 -3.98 7.95
C GLU A 254 6.74 -3.10 8.87
N LEU A 255 6.31 -3.66 10.01
CA LEU A 255 5.77 -2.82 11.09
C LEU A 255 6.93 -2.00 11.63
N VAL A 256 7.13 -0.81 11.07
CA VAL A 256 7.70 0.27 11.84
C VAL A 256 6.66 0.54 12.92
N PRO A 257 6.98 0.36 14.21
CA PRO A 257 6.11 0.87 15.25
C PRO A 257 5.97 2.36 14.95
N THR A 258 4.84 2.76 14.36
CA THR A 258 4.44 4.15 14.41
C THR A 258 4.47 4.49 15.89
N GLY A 259 5.01 5.66 16.21
CA GLY A 259 5.37 6.07 17.56
C GLY A 259 4.34 5.67 18.61
N SER A 260 4.83 5.61 19.83
CA SER A 260 4.12 5.19 21.02
C SER A 260 2.98 6.16 21.41
N ASP A 261 2.07 6.42 20.49
CA ASP A 261 1.21 7.60 20.52
C ASP A 261 -0.26 7.20 20.46
N LEU A 262 -0.58 5.95 20.11
CA LEU A 262 -1.93 5.42 20.19
C LEU A 262 -2.19 4.82 21.58
N ILE A 263 -3.27 5.26 22.22
CA ILE A 263 -3.75 4.72 23.50
C ILE A 263 -5.27 4.52 23.48
N PHE A 264 -5.74 3.59 24.29
CA PHE A 264 -7.17 3.43 24.58
C PHE A 264 -7.64 4.52 25.55
N GLU A 265 -8.83 5.05 25.32
CA GLU A 265 -9.39 6.09 26.19
C GLU A 265 -9.77 5.53 27.58
N PRO A 266 -9.22 6.06 28.69
CA PRO A 266 -9.48 5.53 30.04
C PRO A 266 -10.93 5.56 30.51
N GLN A 267 -11.73 6.46 29.93
CA GLN A 267 -13.15 6.66 30.26
C GLN A 267 -14.08 5.58 29.70
N SER A 268 -13.55 4.62 28.94
CA SER A 268 -14.33 3.57 28.25
C SER A 268 -14.35 2.19 28.94
N LEU A 269 -13.90 2.11 30.20
CA LEU A 269 -13.75 0.81 30.90
C LEU A 269 -15.07 0.28 31.47
N GLY A 270 -15.42 -0.94 31.08
CA GLY A 270 -16.52 -1.71 31.66
C GLY A 270 -16.16 -2.46 32.95
N PRO A 271 -17.16 -3.06 33.63
CA PRO A 271 -16.93 -3.92 34.79
C PRO A 271 -15.99 -5.09 34.47
N GLY A 272 -15.00 -5.35 35.33
CA GLY A 272 -14.07 -6.48 35.16
C GLY A 272 -12.97 -6.24 34.12
N MET A 273 -12.82 -5.00 33.64
CA MET A 273 -11.77 -4.59 32.71
C MET A 273 -10.76 -3.65 33.39
N SER A 274 -9.50 -3.73 32.99
CA SER A 274 -8.45 -2.82 33.43
C SER A 274 -7.53 -2.44 32.28
N LEU A 275 -6.92 -1.26 32.35
CA LEU A 275 -5.91 -0.80 31.41
C LEU A 275 -4.51 -1.01 31.98
N SER A 276 -3.54 -1.29 31.12
CA SER A 276 -2.12 -1.18 31.46
C SER A 276 -1.74 0.25 31.82
N THR A 277 -0.61 0.42 32.51
CA THR A 277 -0.10 1.74 32.93
C THR A 277 0.15 2.71 31.77
N ASP A 278 0.42 2.19 30.57
CA ASP A 278 0.59 2.95 29.33
C ASP A 278 -0.70 3.11 28.51
N ASN A 279 -1.85 2.64 29.02
CA ASN A 279 -3.16 2.63 28.36
C ASN A 279 -3.19 1.95 26.98
N ARG A 280 -2.31 0.96 26.74
CA ARG A 280 -2.23 0.24 25.45
C ARG A 280 -2.72 -1.20 25.46
N ARG A 281 -2.97 -1.75 26.63
CA ARG A 281 -3.52 -3.10 26.79
C ARG A 281 -4.74 -3.01 27.66
N VAL A 282 -5.83 -3.58 27.16
CA VAL A 282 -7.03 -3.85 27.94
C VAL A 282 -6.93 -5.28 28.43
N PHE A 283 -7.02 -5.46 29.74
CA PHE A 283 -7.21 -6.76 30.37
C PHE A 283 -8.69 -6.94 30.69
N HIS A 284 -9.23 -8.10 30.34
CA HIS A 284 -10.62 -8.45 30.62
C HIS A 284 -10.65 -9.74 31.44
N SER A 285 -11.37 -9.72 32.57
CA SER A 285 -11.54 -10.87 33.45
C SER A 285 -12.89 -11.54 33.22
N GLN A 286 -12.86 -12.81 32.79
CA GLN A 286 -14.04 -13.60 32.44
C GLN A 286 -14.89 -14.05 33.66
N TRP A 287 -14.55 -13.61 34.87
CA TRP A 287 -15.12 -14.14 36.11
C TRP A 287 -16.54 -13.61 36.42
N MET A 288 -16.97 -12.53 35.78
CA MET A 288 -18.38 -12.09 35.79
C MET A 288 -18.99 -12.31 34.40
N LYS A 289 -19.97 -13.23 34.31
CA LYS A 289 -20.80 -13.46 33.11
C LYS A 289 -21.79 -12.31 32.88
N PHE A 290 -21.30 -11.12 32.57
CA PHE A 290 -22.12 -10.06 31.98
C PHE A 290 -21.81 -9.97 30.50
N CYS A 291 -22.78 -10.39 29.67
CA CYS A 291 -22.76 -10.27 28.21
C CYS A 291 -23.03 -8.83 27.79
N SER A 292 -22.10 -7.91 28.04
CA SER A 292 -22.17 -6.56 27.48
C SER A 292 -21.02 -6.32 26.52
N SER A 293 -21.36 -5.87 25.31
CA SER A 293 -20.37 -5.37 24.36
C SER A 293 -19.77 -4.07 24.90
N HIS A 294 -18.45 -3.95 24.91
CA HIS A 294 -17.74 -2.76 25.38
C HIS A 294 -16.89 -2.19 24.27
N LEU A 295 -16.99 -0.87 24.06
CA LEU A 295 -16.28 -0.13 23.03
C LEU A 295 -15.14 0.66 23.65
N PHE A 296 -13.98 0.56 23.04
CA PHE A 296 -12.78 1.30 23.37
C PHE A 296 -12.46 2.22 22.20
N LEU A 297 -12.50 3.52 22.44
CA LEU A 297 -12.01 4.51 21.48
C LEU A 297 -10.48 4.54 21.52
N ILE A 298 -9.87 4.67 20.35
CA ILE A 298 -8.43 4.85 20.18
C ILE A 298 -8.17 6.33 19.97
N LYS A 299 -7.26 6.90 20.73
CA LYS A 299 -6.82 8.29 20.55
C LYS A 299 -5.32 8.39 20.31
N ASN A 300 -4.93 9.44 19.60
CA ASN A 300 -3.54 9.83 19.43
C ASN A 300 -3.14 10.78 20.59
N THR A 301 -1.97 10.58 21.19
CA THR A 301 -1.40 11.47 22.21
C THR A 301 -0.80 12.74 21.58
N ILE A 302 -0.55 12.74 20.28
CA ILE A 302 -0.04 13.89 19.52
C ILE A 302 -1.21 14.60 18.80
N PRO A 303 -1.31 15.94 18.86
CA PRO A 303 -2.41 16.71 18.27
C PRO A 303 -2.45 16.76 16.73
N ILE A 304 -1.55 16.05 16.03
CA ILE A 304 -1.54 15.99 14.56
C ILE A 304 -2.38 14.79 14.14
N SER A 305 -3.56 15.07 13.59
CA SER A 305 -4.61 14.09 13.33
C SER A 305 -4.66 13.68 11.86
N ASP A 306 -4.02 12.57 11.54
CA ASP A 306 -4.49 11.64 10.51
C ASP A 306 -4.17 10.23 11.01
N PHE A 307 -5.17 9.49 11.49
CA PHE A 307 -4.99 8.09 11.89
C PHE A 307 -4.75 7.23 10.65
N LYS A 308 -3.55 7.21 10.08
CA LYS A 308 -3.29 6.47 8.83
C LYS A 308 -3.24 4.96 9.02
N ARG A 309 -2.81 4.49 10.21
CA ARG A 309 -2.60 3.07 10.47
C ARG A 309 -2.62 2.74 11.97
N TRP A 310 -3.21 1.62 12.35
CA TRP A 310 -3.09 1.05 13.69
C TRP A 310 -3.11 -0.48 13.65
N VAL A 311 -2.52 -1.11 14.68
CA VAL A 311 -2.46 -2.57 14.80
C VAL A 311 -2.96 -2.98 16.17
N ILE A 312 -3.84 -3.97 16.20
CA ILE A 312 -4.42 -4.49 17.43
C ILE A 312 -4.10 -5.99 17.52
N SER A 313 -3.60 -6.39 18.69
CA SER A 313 -3.45 -7.80 19.07
C SER A 313 -4.61 -8.20 19.96
N ILE A 314 -5.34 -9.25 19.60
CA ILE A 314 -6.57 -9.69 20.26
C ILE A 314 -6.45 -11.16 20.64
N SER A 315 -6.95 -11.52 21.84
CA SER A 315 -7.03 -12.92 22.25
C SER A 315 -8.01 -13.71 21.37
N LYS A 316 -7.83 -15.03 21.32
CA LYS A 316 -8.74 -15.93 20.59
C LYS A 316 -10.10 -16.11 21.29
N ASP A 317 -10.19 -15.72 22.55
CA ASP A 317 -11.28 -16.11 23.46
C ASP A 317 -12.44 -15.09 23.51
N CYS A 318 -12.39 -14.02 22.72
CA CYS A 318 -13.42 -12.96 22.73
C CYS A 318 -13.78 -12.53 21.31
N ASP A 319 -15.08 -12.33 21.07
CA ASP A 319 -15.59 -11.73 19.84
C ASP A 319 -15.30 -10.24 19.79
N TRP A 320 -15.09 -9.70 18.59
CA TRP A 320 -14.63 -8.33 18.45
C TRP A 320 -15.12 -7.65 17.20
N THR A 321 -15.14 -6.33 17.24
CA THR A 321 -15.35 -5.45 16.08
C THR A 321 -14.29 -4.36 16.10
N ILE A 322 -13.64 -4.11 14.97
CA ILE A 322 -12.62 -3.07 14.83
C ILE A 322 -13.03 -2.17 13.66
N GLY A 323 -12.88 -0.87 13.79
CA GLY A 323 -13.17 0.02 12.68
C GLY A 323 -13.16 1.49 13.06
N LEU A 324 -13.92 2.26 12.30
CA LEU A 324 -14.23 3.67 12.53
C LEU A 324 -15.70 3.81 12.90
N CYS A 325 -15.99 4.63 13.92
CA CYS A 325 -17.35 4.97 14.31
C CYS A 325 -17.52 6.46 14.57
N ASP A 326 -18.74 6.96 14.46
CA ASP A 326 -19.08 8.30 14.96
C ASP A 326 -19.40 8.29 16.48
N ASP A 327 -19.67 9.47 17.04
CA ASP A 327 -20.02 9.64 18.45
C ASP A 327 -21.39 9.05 18.81
N THR A 328 -22.31 8.92 17.85
CA THR A 328 -23.66 8.37 18.10
C THR A 328 -23.64 6.86 18.28
N TYR A 329 -22.83 6.16 17.46
CA TYR A 329 -22.58 4.73 17.61
C TYR A 329 -21.78 4.48 18.88
N ALA A 330 -20.82 5.35 19.22
CA ALA A 330 -20.07 5.21 20.44
C ALA A 330 -20.96 5.24 21.70
N ALA A 331 -22.04 6.04 21.67
CA ALA A 331 -22.99 6.14 22.76
C ALA A 331 -24.02 4.99 22.80
N SER A 332 -24.51 4.52 21.64
CA SER A 332 -25.65 3.60 21.56
C SER A 332 -25.28 2.15 21.19
N MET A 333 -24.07 1.91 20.69
CA MET A 333 -23.58 0.64 20.10
C MET A 333 -24.45 0.05 19.00
N LYS A 334 -25.44 0.80 18.50
CA LYS A 334 -26.49 0.29 17.60
C LYS A 334 -26.91 1.29 16.54
N ASP A 335 -26.90 2.58 16.86
CA ASP A 335 -27.33 3.67 15.98
C ASP A 335 -26.14 4.59 15.67
N GLY A 336 -25.76 4.73 14.41
CA GLY A 336 -24.70 5.65 13.95
C GLY A 336 -23.93 5.16 12.72
N TYR A 337 -22.97 5.96 12.26
CA TYR A 337 -22.05 5.58 11.19
C TYR A 337 -20.93 4.68 11.73
N ILE A 338 -20.87 3.45 11.23
CA ILE A 338 -19.84 2.46 11.48
C ILE A 338 -19.30 1.88 10.16
N TYR A 339 -17.98 1.80 10.09
CA TYR A 339 -17.23 1.11 9.03
C TYR A 339 -16.21 0.21 9.70
N GLY A 340 -16.35 -1.11 9.56
CA GLY A 340 -15.58 -2.02 10.41
C GLY A 340 -15.52 -3.46 9.94
N LEU A 341 -14.62 -4.21 10.57
CA LEU A 341 -14.50 -5.65 10.49
C LEU A 341 -14.96 -6.26 11.82
N ARG A 342 -15.89 -7.20 11.77
CA ARG A 342 -16.38 -7.95 12.94
C ARG A 342 -15.98 -9.41 12.85
N CYS A 343 -15.49 -9.97 13.95
CA CYS A 343 -15.20 -11.38 14.11
C CYS A 343 -16.11 -11.99 15.18
N GLN A 344 -16.96 -12.93 14.76
CA GLN A 344 -17.85 -13.68 15.64
C GLN A 344 -17.57 -15.19 15.46
N GLY A 345 -17.08 -15.86 16.50
CA GLY A 345 -16.59 -17.23 16.40
C GLY A 345 -15.42 -17.35 15.40
N ASN A 346 -15.59 -18.13 14.33
CA ASN A 346 -14.59 -18.24 13.25
C ASN A 346 -15.00 -17.49 11.96
N GLN A 347 -16.08 -16.70 12.01
CA GLN A 347 -16.61 -16.00 10.85
C GLN A 347 -16.24 -14.51 10.91
N LEU A 348 -15.87 -13.95 9.75
CA LEU A 348 -15.66 -12.51 9.57
C LEU A 348 -16.85 -11.87 8.84
N PHE A 349 -17.18 -10.66 9.26
CA PHE A 349 -18.26 -9.84 8.71
C PHE A 349 -17.76 -8.42 8.43
N SER A 350 -18.19 -7.87 7.30
CA SER A 350 -18.06 -6.46 6.98
C SER A 350 -19.23 -5.69 7.61
N LEU A 351 -18.93 -4.53 8.21
CA LEU A 351 -19.91 -3.58 8.71
C LEU A 351 -19.76 -2.28 7.92
N THR A 352 -20.84 -1.86 7.26
CA THR A 352 -20.94 -0.60 6.53
C THR A 352 -22.25 0.09 6.86
N THR A 353 -22.29 1.42 6.77
CA THR A 353 -23.51 2.19 7.01
C THR A 353 -24.00 2.79 5.70
N GLU A 354 -25.26 2.51 5.35
CA GLU A 354 -25.92 3.14 4.20
C GLU A 354 -27.02 4.09 4.71
N SER A 355 -27.17 5.24 4.05
CA SER A 355 -28.26 6.18 4.35
C SER A 355 -29.56 5.67 3.73
N SER A 356 -30.45 5.11 4.56
CA SER A 356 -31.78 4.67 4.12
C SER A 356 -32.85 5.70 4.49
N LEU A 357 -33.73 6.03 3.53
CA LEU A 357 -34.89 6.90 3.76
C LEU A 357 -35.90 6.17 4.67
N VAL A 358 -36.19 6.73 5.85
CA VAL A 358 -37.26 6.22 6.71
C VAL A 358 -38.41 7.23 6.72
N MET A 359 -39.57 6.82 6.21
CA MET A 359 -40.80 7.60 6.28
C MET A 359 -41.49 7.29 7.62
N ILE A 360 -41.49 8.24 8.55
CA ILE A 360 -42.28 8.10 9.79
C ILE A 360 -43.74 8.45 9.45
N GLN A 361 -44.65 7.48 9.53
CA GLN A 361 -46.09 7.79 9.60
C GLN A 361 -46.40 8.21 11.04
N SER A 362 -46.87 9.44 11.23
CA SER A 362 -47.31 9.90 12.55
C SER A 362 -48.57 9.14 12.98
N GLU A 363 -48.54 8.52 14.16
CA GLU A 363 -49.73 7.96 14.78
C GLU A 363 -50.68 9.09 15.20
N HIS A 364 -51.93 9.03 14.74
CA HIS A 364 -52.99 9.97 15.11
C HIS A 364 -53.40 9.79 16.57
N SER A 365 -53.01 10.71 17.44
CA SER A 365 -53.69 10.92 18.73
C SER A 365 -54.79 11.96 18.54
N MET A 366 -56.06 11.55 18.69
CA MET A 366 -57.21 12.45 18.68
C MET A 366 -57.40 13.07 20.06
N LEU A 367 -57.13 14.37 20.20
CA LEU A 367 -57.74 15.22 21.22
C LEU A 367 -57.88 16.66 20.69
N PHE A 368 -59.14 17.11 20.65
CA PHE A 368 -59.73 18.41 20.30
C PHE A 368 -58.83 19.57 19.83
N GLY A 369 -59.05 19.97 18.56
CA GLY A 369 -58.96 21.38 18.12
C GLY A 369 -57.78 21.76 17.21
N LYS A 370 -58.10 22.00 15.93
CA LYS A 370 -57.26 22.50 14.81
C LYS A 370 -56.24 21.52 14.22
N ALA A 371 -56.58 20.98 13.04
CA ALA A 371 -55.66 20.25 12.18
C ALA A 371 -54.61 21.20 11.60
N LYS A 372 -53.34 20.96 11.91
CA LYS A 372 -52.19 21.54 11.21
C LYS A 372 -51.67 20.46 10.26
N ILE A 373 -51.66 20.73 8.95
CA ILE A 373 -51.05 19.84 7.96
C ILE A 373 -49.53 20.01 8.12
N GLU A 374 -48.88 19.06 8.78
CA GLU A 374 -47.42 18.96 8.77
C GLU A 374 -47.00 18.09 7.57
N THR A 375 -46.20 18.66 6.68
CA THR A 375 -45.53 17.93 5.60
C THR A 375 -44.64 16.82 6.19
N PRO A 376 -44.59 15.61 5.60
CA PRO A 376 -43.74 14.53 6.09
C PRO A 376 -42.28 15.00 6.08
N GLN A 377 -41.64 15.09 7.25
CA GLN A 377 -40.21 15.33 7.31
C GLN A 377 -39.49 14.04 6.89
N GLN A 378 -38.80 14.10 5.74
CA GLN A 378 -37.90 13.04 5.32
C GLN A 378 -36.71 13.01 6.29
N HIS A 379 -36.63 11.97 7.11
CA HIS A 379 -35.48 11.71 7.96
C HIS A 379 -34.66 10.56 7.38
N TYR A 380 -33.39 10.83 7.10
CA TYR A 380 -32.40 9.80 6.80
C TYR A 380 -31.91 9.23 8.12
N LYS A 381 -32.12 7.93 8.35
CA LYS A 381 -31.54 7.24 9.51
C LYS A 381 -30.40 6.34 9.00
N PRO A 382 -29.18 6.45 9.54
CA PRO A 382 -28.10 5.53 9.20
C PRO A 382 -28.50 4.11 9.64
N VAL A 383 -28.44 3.15 8.72
CA VAL A 383 -28.68 1.73 9.01
C VAL A 383 -27.39 0.97 8.79
N VAL A 384 -26.98 0.21 9.81
CA VAL A 384 -25.79 -0.65 9.75
C VAL A 384 -26.14 -1.92 8.98
N SER A 385 -25.46 -2.14 7.86
CA SER A 385 -25.51 -3.39 7.10
C SER A 385 -24.37 -4.31 7.54
N GLN A 386 -24.66 -5.60 7.68
CA GLN A 386 -23.68 -6.64 8.00
C GLN A 386 -23.64 -7.67 6.87
N GLN A 387 -22.48 -7.84 6.25
CA GLN A 387 -22.27 -8.81 5.17
C GLN A 387 -21.22 -9.85 5.56
N VAL A 388 -21.49 -11.12 5.27
CA VAL A 388 -20.52 -12.21 5.47
C VAL A 388 -19.40 -12.09 4.44
N ILE A 389 -18.15 -12.13 4.90
CA ILE A 389 -16.99 -12.14 4.00
C ILE A 389 -16.78 -13.57 3.51
N ASN A 390 -17.25 -13.86 2.29
CA ASN A 390 -17.03 -15.13 1.60
C ASN A 390 -15.79 -14.98 0.72
N THR A 391 -14.74 -15.76 0.97
CA THR A 391 -13.53 -15.75 0.11
C THR A 391 -13.82 -16.45 -1.23
N PRO A 392 -13.40 -15.89 -2.38
CA PRO A 392 -13.42 -16.61 -3.64
C PRO A 392 -12.47 -17.81 -3.54
N GLY A 393 -13.00 -19.02 -3.76
CA GLY A 393 -12.23 -20.25 -3.70
C GLY A 393 -11.28 -20.44 -4.89
N GLY A 394 -10.11 -21.03 -4.62
CA GLY A 394 -9.21 -21.57 -5.64
C GLY A 394 -7.81 -21.87 -5.12
N ASN A 395 -7.52 -23.15 -4.85
CA ASN A 395 -6.24 -23.75 -4.45
C ASN A 395 -5.72 -23.48 -3.02
N VAL A 396 -6.02 -24.44 -2.14
CA VAL A 396 -5.34 -24.82 -0.88
C VAL A 396 -4.40 -23.74 -0.30
N GLY A 397 -5.00 -22.71 0.31
CA GLY A 397 -4.40 -21.85 1.33
C GLY A 397 -4.99 -22.21 2.70
N PRO A 398 -4.29 -21.94 3.82
CA PRO A 398 -4.65 -22.46 5.14
C PRO A 398 -6.08 -22.06 5.50
N GLN A 399 -6.87 -22.99 6.05
CA GLN A 399 -8.16 -22.68 6.66
C GLN A 399 -8.02 -21.39 7.46
N MET A 400 -8.81 -20.37 7.14
CA MET A 400 -8.63 -19.03 7.67
C MET A 400 -8.83 -19.07 9.19
N THR A 401 -7.73 -19.14 9.94
CA THR A 401 -7.75 -19.13 11.40
C THR A 401 -8.08 -17.72 11.86
N ARG A 402 -8.94 -17.61 12.88
CA ARG A 402 -9.30 -16.34 13.54
C ARG A 402 -8.07 -15.41 13.66
N PRO A 403 -8.12 -14.19 13.08
CA PRO A 403 -6.94 -13.32 13.08
C PRO A 403 -6.66 -12.80 14.48
N GLN A 404 -5.43 -12.99 14.94
CA GLN A 404 -4.97 -12.53 16.27
C GLN A 404 -4.34 -11.14 16.21
N ILE A 405 -3.76 -10.78 15.06
CA ILE A 405 -3.18 -9.47 14.83
C ILE A 405 -3.88 -8.89 13.61
N VAL A 406 -4.61 -7.79 13.82
CA VAL A 406 -5.32 -7.07 12.77
C VAL A 406 -4.67 -5.71 12.58
N GLU A 407 -4.18 -5.46 11.37
CA GLU A 407 -3.69 -4.15 10.92
C GLU A 407 -4.84 -3.44 10.20
N VAL A 408 -5.08 -2.18 10.56
CA VAL A 408 -6.07 -1.32 9.92
C VAL A 408 -5.34 -0.14 9.30
N VAL A 409 -5.64 0.14 8.03
CA VAL A 409 -5.08 1.25 7.26
C VAL A 409 -6.23 2.14 6.81
N TRP A 410 -6.21 3.39 7.24
CA TRP A 410 -7.17 4.40 6.79
C TRP A 410 -6.52 5.27 5.74
N SER A 411 -6.91 5.06 4.48
CA SER A 411 -6.55 5.91 3.36
C SER A 411 -7.56 7.05 3.32
N PHE A 412 -7.35 8.04 4.17
CA PHE A 412 -8.24 9.18 4.31
C PHE A 412 -8.45 9.91 2.98
N PRO A 413 -9.69 10.32 2.63
CA PRO A 413 -10.94 10.10 3.36
C PRO A 413 -11.72 8.86 2.92
N ASP A 414 -11.28 8.17 1.86
CA ASP A 414 -12.20 7.38 1.02
C ASP A 414 -12.27 5.90 1.36
N SER A 415 -11.26 5.33 2.04
CA SER A 415 -11.25 3.89 2.29
C SER A 415 -10.56 3.44 3.57
N LEU A 416 -11.07 2.33 4.10
CA LEU A 416 -10.59 1.64 5.30
C LEU A 416 -10.28 0.19 4.95
N SER A 417 -9.01 -0.20 5.08
CA SER A 417 -8.54 -1.56 4.76
C SER A 417 -8.09 -2.31 6.00
N PHE A 418 -8.44 -3.58 6.09
CA PHE A 418 -8.15 -4.49 7.20
C PHE A 418 -7.28 -5.64 6.71
N PHE A 419 -6.21 -5.94 7.45
CA PHE A 419 -5.28 -7.01 7.11
C PHE A 419 -5.04 -7.92 8.33
N SER A 420 -5.02 -9.24 8.12
CA SER A 420 -4.50 -10.19 9.11
C SER A 420 -2.99 -10.27 8.98
N ARG A 421 -2.26 -10.14 10.08
CA ARG A 421 -0.80 -10.33 10.07
C ARG A 421 -0.39 -11.72 10.49
N ILE A 422 0.46 -12.35 9.68
CA ILE A 422 1.12 -13.61 9.98
C ILE A 422 2.60 -13.31 10.21
N GLY A 423 2.98 -13.15 11.47
CA GLY A 423 4.34 -12.73 11.83
C GLY A 423 4.63 -11.25 11.52
N GLN A 424 5.91 -10.89 11.41
CA GLN A 424 6.37 -9.50 11.33
C GLN A 424 6.25 -8.89 9.92
N HIS A 425 6.34 -9.70 8.87
CA HIS A 425 6.51 -9.24 7.50
C HIS A 425 5.42 -9.70 6.54
N GLN A 426 4.36 -10.38 6.98
CA GLN A 426 3.32 -10.85 6.08
C GLN A 426 1.96 -10.36 6.55
N ARG A 427 1.19 -9.79 5.63
CA ARG A 427 -0.21 -9.43 5.84
C ARG A 427 -1.09 -9.98 4.73
N ILE A 428 -2.31 -10.38 5.09
CA ILE A 428 -3.34 -10.87 4.19
C ILE A 428 -4.49 -9.87 4.24
N ASN A 429 -4.89 -9.31 3.11
CA ASN A 429 -6.07 -8.43 3.06
C ASN A 429 -7.33 -9.23 3.43
N LEU A 430 -8.08 -8.72 4.41
CA LEU A 430 -9.34 -9.32 4.87
C LEU A 430 -10.54 -8.60 4.28
N LEU A 431 -10.48 -7.27 4.23
CA LEU A 431 -11.59 -6.42 3.83
C LEU A 431 -11.07 -5.02 3.46
N THR A 432 -11.62 -4.43 2.41
CA THR A 432 -11.50 -2.99 2.15
C THR A 432 -12.90 -2.40 2.01
N VAL A 433 -13.18 -1.36 2.79
CA VAL A 433 -14.47 -0.67 2.85
C VAL A 433 -14.30 0.75 2.32
N THR A 434 -15.20 1.19 1.45
CA THR A 434 -15.28 2.60 1.01
C THR A 434 -16.13 3.41 1.99
N ILE A 435 -15.64 4.58 2.38
CA ILE A 435 -16.31 5.49 3.32
C ILE A 435 -17.06 6.55 2.50
N SER A 436 -18.33 6.80 2.82
CA SER A 436 -19.10 7.86 2.17
C SER A 436 -18.64 9.26 2.60
N SER A 437 -18.56 10.21 1.68
CA SER A 437 -18.07 11.60 1.90
C SER A 437 -18.83 12.45 2.93
N THR A 438 -19.96 11.96 3.48
CA THR A 438 -20.77 12.65 4.50
C THR A 438 -20.32 12.40 5.94
N SER A 439 -19.36 11.51 6.19
CA SER A 439 -18.97 11.11 7.56
C SER A 439 -17.80 11.93 8.11
N SER A 440 -18.06 13.19 8.50
CA SER A 440 -17.11 14.00 9.25
C SER A 440 -17.05 13.56 10.72
N GLY A 441 -15.85 13.36 11.29
CA GLY A 441 -15.67 13.12 12.73
C GLY A 441 -15.59 11.65 13.17
N LEU A 442 -15.32 10.72 12.25
CA LEU A 442 -15.10 9.32 12.59
C LEU A 442 -13.87 9.10 13.48
N LYS A 443 -14.02 8.24 14.49
CA LYS A 443 -12.97 7.86 15.45
C LYS A 443 -12.66 6.37 15.37
N PRO A 444 -11.39 5.95 15.47
CA PRO A 444 -11.03 4.55 15.53
C PRO A 444 -11.46 3.92 16.84
N PHE A 445 -11.96 2.68 16.77
CA PHE A 445 -12.46 1.95 17.91
C PHE A 445 -12.16 0.44 17.85
N VAL A 446 -12.25 -0.19 19.03
CA VAL A 446 -12.32 -1.64 19.21
C VAL A 446 -13.50 -1.96 20.11
N CYS A 447 -14.40 -2.83 19.69
CA CYS A 447 -15.46 -3.36 20.52
C CYS A 447 -15.17 -4.82 20.86
N LEU A 448 -15.24 -5.19 22.14
CA LEU A 448 -15.17 -6.57 22.61
C LEU A 448 -16.57 -7.04 23.01
N GLN A 449 -16.95 -8.27 22.65
CA GLN A 449 -18.29 -8.84 22.84
C GLN A 449 -18.27 -10.13 23.64
#